data_AF-A0A5J4Z970-F1
#
_entry.id   AF-A0A5J4Z970-F1
#
_cell.length_a   1.000
_cell.length_b   1.000
_cell.length_c   1.000
_cell.angle_alpha   90.00
_cell.angle_beta   90.00
_cell.angle_gamma   90.00
#
_symmetry.space_group_name_H-M   'P 1'
#
loop_
_entity.id
_entity.type
_entity.pdbx_description
1 polymer ?
#
loop_
_entity_poly.entity_id
_entity_poly.type
_entity_poly.pdbx_seq_one_letter_code
_entity_poly.pdbx_strand_id
1 'polypeptide(L)'
;MEMNTYFGWSAQVCSAADTQTPTGSAKGYVWPLLVQVQGLNVDVWTRDVSGASWHAQTTGAQMLAQTPNRVYQYTPESVVCELVSAVQENDPLLSVNVQQESESSDQVRLTASYNGSRIALIDLYVDNTDSFKQMWDATQEATKDRRRSADQERSGLETQSQELRCEIKKRDTKLQELLLAMKQHNDDKKRRIEELETLVRDLQRRNEELELRGRDLQRISTVAKLESPPREKGQKAKSQDKSAVASAASRFKEPRVAARLDSAGQVEGSSKVKPGLPEDGRDRSKTSGKVSSTVRFLPSSDSD
;
A
#
# COMPACT_ATOMS: atom_id res chain seq x y z
N MET A 1 -36.71 4.24 7.14
CA MET A 1 -36.23 3.32 8.19
C MET A 1 -35.64 2.13 7.47
N GLU A 2 -34.35 1.85 7.68
CA GLU A 2 -33.69 0.68 7.09
C GLU A 2 -34.21 -0.59 7.78
N MET A 3 -34.52 -1.60 6.99
CA MET A 3 -34.99 -2.91 7.45
C MET A 3 -33.83 -3.88 7.30
N ASN A 4 -33.35 -4.44 8.41
CA ASN A 4 -32.19 -5.32 8.41
C ASN A 4 -32.60 -6.74 8.77
N THR A 5 -32.27 -7.69 7.89
CA THR A 5 -32.48 -9.12 8.13
C THR A 5 -31.16 -9.79 8.47
N TYR A 6 -31.17 -10.55 9.55
CA TYR A 6 -30.05 -11.27 10.13
C TYR A 6 -30.35 -12.76 10.10
N PHE A 7 -29.31 -13.55 9.83
CA PHE A 7 -29.40 -14.99 9.73
C PHE A 7 -28.40 -15.65 10.67
N GLY A 8 -28.85 -16.69 11.36
CA GLY A 8 -28.07 -17.45 12.32
C GLY A 8 -28.61 -18.83 12.57
N TRP A 9 -28.01 -19.49 13.56
CA TRP A 9 -28.35 -20.85 13.97
C TRP A 9 -28.52 -20.92 15.48
N SER A 10 -29.41 -21.77 15.97
CA SER A 10 -29.49 -22.04 17.40
C SER A 10 -28.32 -22.92 17.84
N ALA A 11 -27.72 -22.58 18.99
CA ALA A 11 -26.62 -23.34 19.56
C ALA A 11 -27.06 -24.71 20.08
N GLN A 12 -28.30 -24.81 20.58
CA GLN A 12 -28.87 -26.05 21.10
C GLN A 12 -30.40 -26.02 21.07
N VAL A 13 -31.00 -27.13 20.61
CA VAL A 13 -32.42 -27.41 20.77
C VAL A 13 -32.61 -28.43 21.87
N CYS A 14 -33.37 -28.06 22.91
CA CYS A 14 -33.69 -28.94 24.02
C CYS A 14 -35.17 -29.34 23.94
N SER A 15 -35.46 -30.63 23.77
CA SER A 15 -36.80 -31.18 24.00
C SER A 15 -37.00 -31.41 25.50
N ALA A 16 -38.16 -31.08 26.04
CA ALA A 16 -38.49 -31.38 27.44
C ALA A 16 -38.42 -32.89 27.75
N ALA A 17 -38.60 -33.77 26.75
CA ALA A 17 -38.50 -35.23 26.92
C ALA A 17 -37.08 -35.71 27.26
N ASP A 18 -36.04 -34.97 26.86
CA ASP A 18 -34.64 -35.35 27.09
C ASP A 18 -34.13 -35.01 28.50
N THR A 19 -34.92 -34.28 29.30
CA THR A 19 -34.52 -33.89 30.67
C THR A 19 -34.77 -34.96 31.74
N GLN A 20 -35.44 -36.07 31.42
CA GLN A 20 -35.81 -37.09 32.41
C GLN A 20 -34.96 -38.37 32.41
N THR A 21 -33.95 -38.52 31.53
CA THR A 21 -33.02 -39.68 31.60
C THR A 21 -31.56 -39.25 31.57
N PRO A 22 -30.73 -39.59 32.57
CA PRO A 22 -29.33 -39.14 32.67
C PRO A 22 -28.36 -39.88 31.73
N THR A 23 -28.85 -40.60 30.72
CA THR A 23 -28.02 -41.42 29.82
C THR A 23 -28.40 -41.35 28.33
N GLY A 24 -29.35 -40.49 27.93
CA GLY A 24 -29.66 -40.27 26.52
C GLY A 24 -28.87 -39.10 25.97
N SER A 25 -28.05 -39.30 24.92
CA SER A 25 -27.51 -38.16 24.18
C SER A 25 -28.68 -37.37 23.59
N ALA A 26 -28.98 -36.20 24.16
CA ALA A 26 -29.82 -35.22 23.49
C ALA A 26 -29.17 -35.00 22.12
N LYS A 27 -29.81 -35.48 21.05
CA LYS A 27 -29.38 -35.15 19.70
C LYS A 27 -29.69 -33.67 19.54
N GLY A 28 -28.70 -32.83 19.83
CA GLY A 28 -28.81 -31.39 19.64
C GLY A 28 -29.05 -31.13 18.17
N TYR A 29 -30.30 -30.90 17.80
CA TYR A 29 -30.62 -30.36 16.50
C TYR A 29 -30.32 -28.86 16.53
N VAL A 30 -29.76 -28.36 15.44
CA VAL A 30 -29.53 -26.92 15.24
C VAL A 30 -30.65 -26.44 14.34
N TRP A 31 -31.44 -25.48 14.81
CA TRP A 31 -32.54 -24.91 14.04
C TRP A 31 -32.10 -23.57 13.44
N PRO A 32 -32.38 -23.31 12.14
CA PRO A 32 -32.16 -22.01 11.55
C PRO A 32 -32.96 -20.94 12.28
N LEU A 33 -32.34 -19.77 12.43
CA LEU A 33 -32.94 -18.57 13.00
C LEU A 33 -32.87 -17.43 11.98
N LEU A 34 -34.03 -16.88 11.67
CA LEU A 34 -34.16 -15.65 10.89
C LEU A 34 -34.66 -14.56 11.82
N VAL A 35 -33.93 -13.44 11.89
CA VAL A 35 -34.32 -12.28 12.70
C VAL A 35 -34.36 -11.06 11.81
N GLN A 36 -35.49 -10.38 11.75
CA GLN A 36 -35.65 -9.13 11.02
C GLN A 36 -35.90 -8.00 12.00
N VAL A 37 -35.16 -6.91 11.85
CA VAL A 37 -35.23 -5.76 12.75
C VAL A 37 -35.64 -4.53 11.96
N GLN A 38 -36.67 -3.84 12.46
CA GLN A 38 -37.13 -2.55 11.96
C GLN A 38 -37.26 -1.56 13.13
N GLY A 39 -36.19 -0.81 13.38
CA GLY A 39 -36.08 0.01 14.59
C GLY A 39 -35.97 -0.86 15.84
N LEU A 40 -36.96 -0.80 16.73
CA LEU A 40 -37.04 -1.65 17.93
C LEU A 40 -37.99 -2.84 17.77
N ASN A 41 -38.66 -2.97 16.62
CA ASN A 41 -39.50 -4.11 16.29
C ASN A 41 -38.61 -5.23 15.76
N VAL A 42 -38.85 -6.45 16.26
CA VAL A 42 -38.08 -7.63 15.94
C VAL A 42 -39.05 -8.74 15.56
N ASP A 43 -38.92 -9.23 14.34
CA ASP A 43 -39.62 -10.41 13.86
C ASP A 43 -38.64 -11.58 13.85
N VAL A 44 -39.04 -12.72 14.43
CA VAL A 44 -38.20 -13.89 14.60
C VAL A 44 -38.91 -15.10 14.03
N TRP A 45 -38.22 -15.84 13.17
CA TRP A 45 -38.67 -17.12 12.68
C TRP A 45 -37.66 -18.22 12.97
N THR A 46 -38.17 -19.41 13.25
CA THR A 46 -37.39 -20.63 13.29
C THR A 46 -38.13 -21.77 12.61
N ARG A 47 -37.39 -22.80 12.22
CA ARG A 47 -37.94 -23.99 11.57
C ARG A 47 -37.22 -25.22 12.07
N ASP A 48 -37.95 -26.28 12.35
CA ASP A 48 -37.34 -27.55 12.73
C ASP A 48 -36.93 -28.40 11.50
N VAL A 49 -36.40 -29.58 11.78
CA VAL A 49 -36.02 -30.56 10.75
C VAL A 49 -37.23 -31.24 10.09
N SER A 50 -38.41 -31.23 10.73
CA SER A 50 -39.63 -31.79 10.15
C SER A 50 -40.28 -30.85 9.13
N GLY A 51 -39.90 -29.57 9.18
CA GLY A 51 -40.39 -28.52 8.32
C GLY A 51 -41.47 -27.65 8.97
N ALA A 52 -41.80 -27.86 10.23
CA ALA A 52 -42.66 -26.99 11.02
C ALA A 52 -41.95 -25.66 11.32
N SER A 53 -42.67 -24.56 11.21
CA SER A 53 -42.17 -23.20 11.43
C SER A 53 -42.84 -22.56 12.63
N TRP A 54 -42.09 -21.71 13.33
CA TRP A 54 -42.63 -20.83 14.37
C TRP A 54 -42.20 -19.40 14.13
N HIS A 55 -43.07 -18.46 14.51
CA HIS A 55 -42.88 -17.03 14.32
C HIS A 55 -43.29 -16.25 15.58
N ALA A 56 -42.61 -15.14 15.84
CA ALA A 56 -43.12 -14.10 16.72
C ALA A 56 -42.69 -12.72 16.24
N GLN A 57 -43.58 -11.76 16.46
CA GLN A 57 -43.28 -10.34 16.40
C GLN A 57 -43.19 -9.79 17.83
N THR A 58 -42.05 -9.19 18.16
CA THR A 58 -41.77 -8.65 19.49
C THR A 58 -41.04 -7.30 19.38
N THR A 59 -40.75 -6.70 20.52
CA THR A 59 -39.99 -5.46 20.62
C THR A 59 -38.90 -5.57 21.68
N GLY A 60 -37.86 -4.74 21.58
CA GLY A 60 -36.82 -4.65 22.62
C GLY A 60 -37.38 -4.48 24.03
N ALA A 61 -38.46 -3.71 24.18
CA ALA A 61 -39.13 -3.48 25.45
C ALA A 61 -39.85 -4.73 25.99
N GLN A 62 -40.53 -5.48 25.11
CA GLN A 62 -41.22 -6.72 25.48
C GLN A 62 -40.22 -7.82 25.87
N MET A 63 -39.13 -7.97 25.11
CA MET A 63 -38.06 -8.92 25.44
C MET A 63 -37.41 -8.62 26.80
N LEU A 64 -37.15 -7.34 27.07
CA LEU A 64 -36.60 -6.89 28.36
C LEU A 64 -37.60 -7.13 29.51
N ALA A 65 -38.90 -6.92 29.29
CA ALA A 65 -39.93 -7.15 30.29
C ALA A 65 -40.07 -8.64 30.68
N GLN A 66 -39.83 -9.55 29.72
CA GLN A 66 -39.92 -11.00 29.93
C GLN A 66 -38.65 -11.62 30.55
N THR A 67 -37.57 -10.84 30.70
CA THR A 67 -36.31 -11.34 31.23
C THR A 67 -36.26 -11.17 32.76
N PRO A 68 -36.32 -12.26 33.55
CA PRO A 68 -36.62 -12.21 34.99
C PRO A 68 -35.48 -11.67 35.86
N ASN A 69 -34.26 -11.59 35.33
CA ASN A 69 -33.07 -11.15 36.05
C ASN A 69 -32.46 -9.93 35.35
N ARG A 70 -32.87 -8.73 35.76
CA ARG A 70 -32.26 -7.46 35.34
C ARG A 70 -30.89 -7.24 36.01
N VAL A 71 -30.00 -8.23 35.92
CA VAL A 71 -28.65 -8.18 36.50
C VAL A 71 -27.79 -7.13 35.79
N TYR A 72 -28.17 -6.78 34.55
CA TYR A 72 -27.52 -5.77 33.73
C TYR A 72 -28.50 -4.65 33.37
N GLN A 73 -28.01 -3.40 33.32
CA GLN A 73 -28.78 -2.22 32.89
C GLN A 73 -28.99 -2.23 31.36
N TYR A 74 -29.71 -3.22 30.85
CA TYR A 74 -30.07 -3.26 29.44
C TYR A 74 -31.20 -2.28 29.15
N THR A 75 -31.04 -1.49 28.08
CA THR A 75 -32.11 -0.74 27.43
C THR A 75 -32.75 -1.60 26.32
N PRO A 76 -33.99 -1.29 25.89
CA PRO A 76 -34.62 -1.95 24.74
C PRO A 76 -33.73 -2.04 23.51
N GLU A 77 -32.97 -0.98 23.20
CA GLU A 77 -32.03 -0.92 22.08
C GLU A 77 -30.90 -1.95 22.26
N SER A 78 -30.28 -1.97 23.44
CA SER A 78 -29.17 -2.88 23.73
C SER A 78 -29.59 -4.35 23.67
N VAL A 79 -30.81 -4.70 24.08
CA VAL A 79 -31.31 -6.08 23.97
C VAL A 79 -31.43 -6.50 22.49
N VAL A 80 -31.93 -5.61 21.62
CA VAL A 80 -32.02 -5.89 20.18
C VAL A 80 -30.63 -6.05 19.57
N CYS A 81 -29.67 -5.18 19.92
CA CYS A 81 -28.30 -5.28 19.44
C CYS A 81 -27.62 -6.59 19.87
N GLU A 82 -27.76 -6.98 21.15
CA GLU A 82 -27.18 -8.22 21.67
C GLU A 82 -27.83 -9.47 21.05
N LEU A 83 -29.15 -9.45 20.84
CA LEU A 83 -29.85 -10.52 20.12
C LEU A 83 -29.31 -10.68 18.69
N VAL A 84 -29.14 -9.59 17.95
CA VAL A 84 -28.58 -9.62 16.60
C VAL A 84 -27.15 -10.16 16.61
N SER A 85 -26.31 -9.68 17.54
CA SER A 85 -24.93 -10.16 17.70
C SER A 85 -24.87 -11.66 18.03
N ALA A 86 -25.81 -12.15 18.84
CA ALA A 86 -25.92 -13.56 19.21
C ALA A 86 -26.32 -14.42 18.00
N VAL A 87 -27.23 -13.94 17.16
CA VAL A 87 -27.69 -14.63 15.95
C VAL A 87 -26.59 -14.67 14.88
N GLN A 88 -25.79 -13.61 14.74
CA GLN A 88 -24.72 -13.56 13.76
C GLN A 88 -23.45 -14.35 14.15
N GLU A 89 -23.44 -15.02 15.32
CA GLU A 89 -22.28 -15.74 15.87
C GLU A 89 -21.00 -14.88 15.95
N ASN A 90 -21.16 -13.57 16.16
CA ASN A 90 -20.03 -12.64 16.20
C ASN A 90 -19.26 -12.70 17.53
N ASP A 91 -19.85 -13.26 18.60
CA ASP A 91 -19.26 -13.32 19.94
C ASP A 91 -19.41 -14.73 20.56
N PRO A 92 -18.32 -15.40 20.96
CA PRO A 92 -18.37 -16.72 21.61
C PRO A 92 -19.04 -16.72 22.99
N LEU A 93 -19.26 -15.54 23.60
CA LEU A 93 -19.97 -15.41 24.87
C LEU A 93 -21.49 -15.33 24.69
N LEU A 94 -21.97 -15.09 23.47
CA LEU A 94 -23.39 -15.06 23.15
C LEU A 94 -23.86 -16.44 22.68
N SER A 95 -25.04 -16.84 23.14
CA SER A 95 -25.67 -18.11 22.75
C SER A 95 -27.16 -17.94 22.58
N VAL A 96 -27.74 -18.60 21.58
CA VAL A 96 -29.19 -18.65 21.36
C VAL A 96 -29.66 -20.09 21.44
N ASN A 97 -30.58 -20.36 22.37
CA ASN A 97 -31.16 -21.67 22.57
C ASN A 97 -32.64 -21.65 22.26
N VAL A 98 -33.13 -22.73 21.67
CA VAL A 98 -34.53 -22.89 21.30
C VAL A 98 -35.08 -24.09 22.04
N GLN A 99 -36.09 -23.90 22.87
CA GLN A 99 -36.65 -24.95 23.71
C GLN A 99 -38.12 -25.18 23.35
N GLN A 100 -38.47 -26.43 23.04
CA GLN A 100 -39.85 -26.83 22.86
C GLN A 100 -40.34 -27.50 24.16
N GLU A 101 -41.42 -26.97 24.75
CA GLU A 101 -41.93 -27.47 26.04
C GLU A 101 -42.54 -28.88 25.92
N SER A 102 -43.01 -29.29 24.74
CA SER A 102 -43.41 -30.67 24.42
C SER A 102 -43.45 -30.90 22.91
N GLU A 103 -43.31 -32.14 22.43
CA GLU A 103 -43.38 -32.45 20.99
C GLU A 103 -44.73 -32.08 20.35
N SER A 104 -45.78 -31.95 21.15
CA SER A 104 -47.12 -31.50 20.73
C SER A 104 -47.39 -30.02 21.03
N SER A 105 -46.38 -29.26 21.43
CA SER A 105 -46.55 -27.85 21.79
C SER A 105 -46.59 -26.99 20.53
N ASP A 106 -47.64 -26.19 20.41
CA ASP A 106 -47.75 -25.12 19.42
C ASP A 106 -46.81 -23.93 19.72
N GLN A 107 -46.06 -24.02 20.81
CA GLN A 107 -45.17 -22.98 21.31
C GLN A 107 -43.73 -23.48 21.47
N VAL A 108 -42.81 -22.66 21.00
CA VAL A 108 -41.35 -22.81 21.17
C VAL A 108 -40.80 -21.55 21.80
N ARG A 109 -39.85 -21.69 22.72
CA ARG A 109 -39.24 -20.56 23.44
C ARG A 109 -37.80 -20.36 23.02
N LEU A 110 -37.49 -19.18 22.51
CA LEU A 110 -36.13 -18.75 22.22
C LEU A 110 -35.56 -17.99 23.42
N THR A 111 -34.35 -18.38 23.83
CA THR A 111 -33.59 -17.71 24.88
C THR A 111 -32.23 -17.31 24.34
N ALA A 112 -31.96 -16.00 24.31
CA ALA A 112 -30.62 -15.48 24.07
C ALA A 112 -29.92 -15.25 25.41
N SER A 113 -28.65 -15.63 25.52
CA SER A 113 -27.85 -15.49 26.74
C SER A 113 -26.47 -14.94 26.44
N TYR A 114 -25.98 -14.04 27.30
CA TYR A 114 -24.61 -13.55 27.33
C TYR A 114 -23.89 -14.14 28.55
N ASN A 115 -22.81 -14.88 28.33
CA ASN A 115 -22.02 -15.54 29.37
C ASN A 115 -22.89 -16.35 30.36
N GLY A 116 -23.84 -17.12 29.82
CA GLY A 116 -24.81 -17.92 30.59
C GLY A 116 -25.93 -17.14 31.28
N SER A 117 -25.91 -15.80 31.23
CA SER A 117 -26.98 -14.95 31.75
C SER A 117 -28.00 -14.64 30.66
N ARG A 118 -29.29 -14.85 30.93
CA ARG A 118 -30.37 -14.58 29.95
C ARG A 118 -30.48 -13.09 29.66
N ILE A 119 -30.45 -12.72 28.38
CA ILE A 119 -30.56 -11.34 27.89
C ILE A 119 -31.87 -11.07 27.15
N ALA A 120 -32.43 -12.08 26.50
CA ALA A 120 -33.72 -11.98 25.82
C ALA A 120 -34.48 -13.30 25.89
N LEU A 121 -35.80 -13.18 25.94
CA LEU A 121 -36.75 -14.27 25.96
C LEU A 121 -37.85 -13.95 24.94
N ILE A 122 -38.15 -14.91 24.06
CA ILE A 122 -39.12 -14.75 22.98
C ILE A 122 -39.92 -16.03 22.86
N ASP A 123 -41.24 -15.92 23.02
CA ASP A 123 -42.17 -17.01 22.80
C ASP A 123 -42.63 -17.01 21.34
N LEU A 124 -42.30 -18.07 20.61
CA LEU A 124 -42.61 -18.31 19.20
C LEU A 124 -43.80 -19.25 19.09
N TYR A 125 -44.71 -18.96 18.15
CA TYR A 125 -45.93 -19.74 17.93
C TYR A 125 -45.92 -20.38 16.55
N VAL A 126 -46.60 -21.52 16.39
CA VAL A 126 -46.69 -22.23 15.10
C VAL A 126 -47.15 -21.27 14.01
N ASP A 127 -46.33 -21.20 12.96
CA ASP A 127 -46.61 -20.47 11.75
C ASP A 127 -47.00 -21.45 10.65
N ASN A 128 -48.28 -21.47 10.33
CA ASN A 128 -48.86 -22.30 9.26
C ASN A 128 -48.75 -21.64 7.87
N THR A 129 -48.03 -20.53 7.75
CA THR A 129 -47.82 -19.82 6.50
C THR A 129 -46.46 -20.15 5.89
N ASP A 130 -46.30 -19.87 4.60
CA ASP A 130 -45.00 -19.96 3.92
C ASP A 130 -44.03 -18.80 4.28
N SER A 131 -44.29 -18.03 5.35
CA SER A 131 -43.53 -16.80 5.64
C SER A 131 -42.06 -17.08 5.91
N PHE A 132 -41.72 -18.16 6.63
CA PHE A 132 -40.34 -18.59 6.83
C PHE A 132 -39.64 -18.82 5.49
N LYS A 133 -40.30 -19.53 4.56
CA LYS A 133 -39.71 -19.85 3.26
C LYS A 133 -39.50 -18.60 2.40
N GLN A 134 -40.47 -17.70 2.38
CA GLN A 134 -40.37 -16.43 1.64
C GLN A 134 -39.21 -15.58 2.19
N MET A 135 -39.11 -15.46 3.51
CA MET A 135 -38.03 -14.72 4.17
C MET A 135 -36.66 -15.38 3.98
N TRP A 136 -36.62 -16.72 4.00
CA TRP A 136 -35.42 -17.49 3.71
C TRP A 136 -34.92 -17.22 2.29
N ASP A 137 -35.79 -17.36 1.30
CA ASP A 137 -35.45 -17.18 -0.12
C ASP A 137 -35.01 -15.74 -0.41
N ALA A 138 -35.68 -14.75 0.17
CA ALA A 138 -35.30 -13.34 0.07
C ALA A 138 -33.91 -13.07 0.68
N THR A 139 -33.61 -13.67 1.85
CA THR A 139 -32.32 -13.53 2.52
C THR A 139 -31.19 -14.18 1.72
N GLN A 140 -31.46 -15.35 1.12
CA GLN A 140 -30.50 -16.02 0.24
C GLN A 140 -30.20 -15.20 -1.01
N GLU A 141 -31.21 -14.61 -1.65
CA GLU A 141 -30.99 -13.78 -2.84
C GLU A 141 -30.22 -12.49 -2.49
N ALA A 142 -30.60 -11.80 -1.40
CA ALA A 142 -29.85 -10.64 -0.91
C ALA A 142 -28.38 -10.99 -0.58
N THR A 143 -28.13 -12.18 -0.04
CA THR A 143 -26.76 -12.67 0.22
C THR A 143 -26.00 -12.93 -1.07
N LYS A 144 -26.63 -13.52 -2.09
CA LYS A 144 -26.00 -13.71 -3.41
C LYS A 144 -25.67 -12.37 -4.05
N ASP A 145 -26.55 -11.39 -3.98
CA ASP A 145 -26.31 -10.07 -4.55
C ASP A 145 -25.18 -9.33 -3.85
N ARG A 146 -25.12 -9.38 -2.52
CA ARG A 146 -23.97 -8.86 -1.76
C ARG A 146 -22.66 -9.51 -2.17
N ARG A 147 -22.66 -10.84 -2.37
CA ARG A 147 -21.46 -11.58 -2.84
C ARG A 147 -21.05 -11.14 -4.24
N ARG A 148 -21.99 -11.04 -5.17
CA ARG A 148 -21.72 -10.55 -6.55
C ARG A 148 -21.12 -9.14 -6.53
N SER A 149 -21.66 -8.23 -5.71
CA SER A 149 -21.14 -6.87 -5.56
C SER A 149 -19.70 -6.88 -5.01
N ALA A 150 -19.46 -7.63 -3.94
CA ALA A 150 -18.12 -7.74 -3.35
C ALA A 150 -17.11 -8.39 -4.31
N ASP A 151 -17.52 -9.38 -5.10
CA ASP A 151 -16.68 -10.01 -6.12
C ASP A 151 -16.33 -9.04 -7.25
N GLN A 152 -17.28 -8.18 -7.67
CA GLN A 152 -17.04 -7.13 -8.65
C GLN A 152 -16.05 -6.08 -8.13
N GLU A 153 -16.23 -5.60 -6.89
CA GLU A 153 -15.30 -4.66 -6.26
C GLU A 153 -13.90 -5.26 -6.14
N ARG A 154 -13.80 -6.53 -5.71
CA ARG A 154 -12.53 -7.24 -5.59
C ARG A 154 -11.81 -7.37 -6.94
N SER A 155 -12.55 -7.70 -8.01
CA SER A 155 -12.00 -7.78 -9.37
C SER A 155 -11.49 -6.42 -9.86
N GLY A 156 -12.23 -5.33 -9.57
CA GLY A 156 -11.80 -3.96 -9.87
C GLY A 156 -10.50 -3.60 -9.15
N LEU A 157 -10.41 -3.89 -7.86
CA LEU A 157 -9.19 -3.66 -7.05
C LEU A 157 -8.01 -4.53 -7.50
N GLU A 158 -8.25 -5.77 -7.91
CA GLU A 158 -7.21 -6.67 -8.43
C GLU A 158 -6.61 -6.13 -9.74
N THR A 159 -7.47 -5.63 -10.63
CA THR A 159 -7.06 -5.00 -11.89
C THR A 159 -6.20 -3.76 -11.63
N GLN A 160 -6.65 -2.86 -10.75
CA GLN A 160 -5.88 -1.66 -10.37
C GLN A 160 -4.52 -2.02 -9.74
N SER A 161 -4.50 -3.04 -8.88
CA SER A 161 -3.26 -3.55 -8.28
C SER A 161 -2.28 -4.06 -9.33
N GLN A 162 -2.78 -4.76 -10.36
CA GLN A 162 -1.95 -5.24 -11.46
C GLN A 162 -1.39 -4.09 -12.32
N GLU A 163 -2.20 -3.06 -12.59
CA GLU A 163 -1.76 -1.86 -13.31
C GLU A 163 -0.64 -1.13 -12.56
N LEU A 164 -0.83 -0.87 -11.26
CA LEU A 164 0.19 -0.23 -10.42
C LEU A 164 1.49 -1.04 -10.37
N ARG A 165 1.42 -2.37 -10.28
CA ARG A 165 2.61 -3.24 -10.37
C ARG A 165 3.34 -3.09 -11.70
N CYS A 166 2.60 -2.96 -12.81
CA CYS A 166 3.19 -2.73 -14.13
C CYS A 166 3.87 -1.35 -14.19
N GLU A 167 3.24 -0.32 -13.65
CA GLU A 167 3.85 1.01 -13.59
C GLU A 167 5.11 1.07 -12.74
N ILE A 168 5.10 0.42 -11.56
CA ILE A 168 6.27 0.34 -10.68
C ILE A 168 7.44 -0.29 -11.44
N LYS A 169 7.22 -1.42 -12.13
CA LYS A 169 8.26 -2.05 -12.95
C LYS A 169 8.81 -1.11 -14.02
N LYS A 170 7.95 -0.37 -14.72
CA LYS A 170 8.38 0.62 -15.73
C LYS A 170 9.24 1.72 -15.11
N ARG A 171 8.85 2.24 -13.94
CA ARG A 171 9.62 3.26 -13.22
C ARG A 171 10.96 2.70 -12.73
N ASP A 172 11.00 1.47 -12.24
CA ASP A 172 12.23 0.81 -11.80
C ASP A 172 13.22 0.63 -12.95
N THR A 173 12.76 0.19 -14.14
CA THR A 173 13.62 0.10 -15.32
C THR A 173 14.20 1.47 -15.69
N LYS A 174 13.37 2.52 -15.68
CA LYS A 174 13.82 3.89 -15.97
C LYS A 174 14.85 4.40 -14.94
N LEU A 175 14.66 4.06 -13.66
CA LEU A 175 15.62 4.40 -12.61
C LEU A 175 16.95 3.68 -12.81
N GLN A 176 16.93 2.40 -13.21
CA GLN A 176 18.14 1.65 -13.53
C GLN A 176 18.89 2.26 -14.72
N GLU A 177 18.19 2.65 -15.77
CA GLU A 177 18.77 3.35 -16.93
C GLU A 177 19.43 4.68 -16.52
N LEU A 178 18.76 5.49 -15.70
CA LEU A 178 19.31 6.74 -15.19
C LEU A 178 20.53 6.52 -14.31
N LEU A 179 20.52 5.51 -13.44
CA LEU A 179 21.68 5.15 -12.60
C LEU A 179 22.87 4.72 -13.45
N LEU A 180 22.64 3.96 -14.52
CA LEU A 180 23.70 3.57 -15.45
C LEU A 180 24.29 4.79 -16.17
N ALA A 181 23.44 5.70 -16.65
CA ALA A 181 23.88 6.94 -17.29
C ALA A 181 24.69 7.82 -16.33
N MET A 182 24.24 7.96 -15.08
CA MET A 182 24.98 8.70 -14.05
C MET A 182 26.34 8.07 -13.75
N LYS A 183 26.41 6.73 -13.72
CA LYS A 183 27.68 6.02 -13.51
C LYS A 183 28.65 6.29 -14.65
N GLN A 184 28.22 6.16 -15.90
CA GLN A 184 29.03 6.45 -17.08
C GLN A 184 29.55 7.89 -17.07
N HIS A 185 28.67 8.86 -16.79
CA HIS A 185 29.05 10.26 -16.69
C HIS A 185 30.07 10.53 -15.56
N ASN A 186 29.98 9.83 -14.43
CA ASN A 186 30.97 9.94 -13.37
C ASN A 186 32.33 9.34 -13.77
N ASP A 187 32.33 8.21 -14.48
CA ASP A 187 33.56 7.58 -14.96
C ASP A 187 34.24 8.46 -16.02
N ASP A 188 33.48 9.14 -16.88
CA ASP A 188 33.99 10.14 -17.82
C ASP A 188 34.63 11.33 -17.10
N LYS A 189 33.98 11.83 -16.05
CA LYS A 189 34.53 12.91 -15.22
C LYS A 189 35.84 12.50 -14.53
N LYS A 190 35.93 11.27 -14.02
CA LYS A 190 37.17 10.75 -13.42
C LYS A 190 38.32 10.72 -14.43
N ARG A 191 38.07 10.19 -15.63
CA ARG A 191 39.05 10.21 -16.72
C ARG A 191 39.51 11.63 -17.04
N ARG A 192 38.57 12.58 -17.08
CA ARG A 192 38.91 13.98 -17.33
C ARG A 192 39.77 14.60 -16.22
N ILE A 193 39.53 14.22 -14.96
CA ILE A 193 40.37 14.65 -13.83
C ILE A 193 41.79 14.10 -14.00
N GLU A 194 41.96 12.81 -14.31
CA GLU A 194 43.28 12.20 -14.53
C GLU A 194 44.05 12.86 -15.68
N GLU A 195 43.36 13.19 -16.78
CA GLU A 195 43.93 13.96 -17.90
C GLU A 195 44.44 15.33 -17.45
N LEU A 196 43.63 16.07 -16.68
CA LEU A 196 43.97 17.39 -16.17
C LEU A 196 45.13 17.32 -15.17
N GLU A 197 45.16 16.34 -14.28
CA GLU A 197 46.26 16.11 -13.35
C GLU A 197 47.57 15.83 -14.08
N THR A 198 47.52 15.09 -15.19
CA THR A 198 48.69 14.83 -16.04
C THR A 198 49.18 16.11 -16.71
N LEU A 199 48.26 16.90 -17.26
CA LEU A 199 48.58 18.20 -17.86
C LEU A 199 49.24 19.16 -16.85
N VAL A 200 48.71 19.21 -15.63
CA VAL A 200 49.26 20.04 -14.54
C VAL A 200 50.70 19.63 -14.22
N ARG A 201 50.98 18.33 -14.10
CA ARG A 201 52.33 17.81 -13.86
C ARG A 201 53.30 18.19 -14.98
N ASP A 202 52.86 18.08 -16.24
CA ASP A 202 53.69 18.46 -17.39
C ASP A 202 53.95 19.97 -17.45
N LEU A 203 52.96 20.80 -17.11
CA LEU A 203 53.12 22.26 -17.02
C LEU A 203 54.07 22.66 -15.89
N GLN A 204 53.99 21.99 -14.73
CA GLN A 204 54.93 22.19 -13.62
C GLN A 204 56.36 21.89 -14.06
N ARG A 205 56.60 20.75 -14.73
CA ARG A 205 57.92 20.39 -15.25
C ARG A 205 58.46 21.44 -16.23
N ARG A 206 57.63 21.89 -17.18
CA ARG A 206 58.01 22.95 -18.11
C ARG A 206 58.32 24.27 -17.41
N ASN A 207 57.60 24.61 -16.35
CA ASN A 207 57.87 25.81 -15.58
C ASN A 207 59.24 25.72 -14.88
N GLU A 208 59.56 24.59 -14.26
CA GLU A 208 60.88 24.36 -13.65
C GLU A 208 62.02 24.47 -14.68
N GLU A 209 61.83 23.90 -15.87
CA GLU A 209 62.78 24.03 -17.00
C GLU A 209 62.97 25.48 -17.43
N LEU A 210 61.89 26.26 -17.52
CA LEU A 210 61.94 27.68 -17.86
C LEU A 210 62.62 28.51 -16.77
N GLU A 211 62.38 28.21 -15.50
CA GLU A 211 63.05 28.85 -14.36
C GLU A 211 64.56 28.57 -14.36
N LEU A 212 64.97 27.34 -14.69
CA LEU A 212 66.38 26.99 -14.87
C LEU A 212 67.02 27.79 -16.00
N ARG A 213 66.40 27.80 -17.18
CA ARG A 213 66.86 28.61 -18.33
C ARG A 213 66.93 30.09 -18.00
N GLY A 214 65.96 30.61 -17.25
CA GLY A 214 65.94 32.00 -16.78
C GLY A 214 67.15 32.31 -15.89
N ARG A 215 67.50 31.42 -14.96
CA ARG A 215 68.71 31.55 -14.12
C ARG A 215 69.99 31.52 -14.96
N ASP A 216 70.08 30.63 -15.95
CA ASP A 216 71.26 30.54 -16.81
C ASP A 216 71.43 31.81 -17.67
N LEU A 217 70.34 32.34 -18.23
CA LEU A 217 70.37 33.61 -18.97
C LEU A 217 70.79 34.79 -18.08
N GLN A 218 70.36 34.82 -16.81
CA GLN A 218 70.82 35.82 -15.86
C GLN A 218 72.33 35.73 -15.61
N ARG A 219 72.87 34.51 -15.44
CA ARG A 219 74.33 34.30 -15.28
C ARG A 219 75.10 34.79 -16.50
N ILE A 220 74.66 34.42 -17.71
CA ILE A 220 75.28 34.87 -18.96
C ILE A 220 75.26 36.41 -19.03
N SER A 221 74.14 37.04 -18.68
CA SER A 221 74.03 38.51 -18.64
C SER A 221 75.00 39.15 -17.63
N THR A 222 75.19 38.55 -16.45
CA THR A 222 76.16 39.06 -15.47
C THR A 222 77.60 38.92 -15.93
N VAL A 223 77.95 37.83 -16.60
CA VAL A 223 79.29 37.63 -17.19
C VAL A 223 79.54 38.65 -18.31
N ALA A 224 78.58 38.82 -19.22
CA ALA A 224 78.68 39.80 -20.31
C ALA A 224 78.85 41.25 -19.80
N LYS A 225 78.29 41.59 -18.63
CA LYS A 225 78.48 42.90 -17.98
C LYS A 225 79.87 43.08 -17.38
N LEU A 226 80.54 41.99 -16.99
CA LEU A 226 81.90 42.01 -16.43
C LEU A 226 82.98 42.04 -17.53
N GLU A 227 82.72 41.45 -18.69
CA GLU A 227 83.63 41.48 -19.86
C GLU A 227 83.53 42.78 -20.68
N SER A 228 82.61 43.66 -20.32
CA SER A 228 82.52 45.00 -20.90
C SER A 228 83.46 45.95 -20.14
N PRO A 229 84.49 46.57 -20.77
CA PRO A 229 85.36 47.53 -20.09
C PRO A 229 84.55 48.78 -19.65
N PRO A 230 85.01 49.54 -18.63
CA PRO A 230 84.27 50.70 -18.15
C PRO A 230 84.19 51.73 -19.29
N ARG A 231 82.98 51.98 -19.81
CA ARG A 231 82.76 53.07 -20.75
C ARG A 231 82.89 54.38 -19.98
N GLU A 232 84.05 55.03 -20.14
CA GLU A 232 84.22 56.44 -19.84
C GLU A 232 83.22 57.29 -20.64
N LYS A 233 82.76 58.34 -19.97
CA LYS A 233 81.84 59.35 -20.48
C LYS A 233 82.49 60.13 -21.63
N GLY A 234 81.81 60.31 -22.77
CA GLY A 234 82.17 61.40 -23.69
C GLY A 234 81.71 61.30 -25.14
N GLN A 235 80.60 62.01 -25.43
CA GLN A 235 80.28 62.72 -26.69
C GLN A 235 79.85 61.99 -27.99
N LYS A 236 78.54 62.19 -28.29
CA LYS A 236 77.87 62.68 -29.53
C LYS A 236 78.25 62.12 -30.93
N ALA A 237 77.26 61.50 -31.58
CA ALA A 237 76.59 61.99 -32.81
C ALA A 237 75.29 61.18 -33.05
N LYS A 238 74.10 61.81 -32.97
CA LYS A 238 73.16 62.02 -34.09
C LYS A 238 73.14 60.92 -35.16
N SER A 239 72.08 60.11 -35.22
CA SER A 239 70.97 60.28 -36.18
C SER A 239 70.03 59.07 -36.20
N GLN A 240 68.73 59.37 -36.29
CA GLN A 240 67.63 58.57 -36.83
C GLN A 240 66.95 57.46 -35.99
N ASP A 241 65.63 57.47 -36.16
CA ASP A 241 64.60 56.45 -35.91
C ASP A 241 64.12 56.16 -34.48
N LYS A 242 63.16 57.01 -34.07
CA LYS A 242 62.05 56.60 -33.20
C LYS A 242 61.02 55.82 -34.04
N SER A 243 61.21 54.51 -34.18
CA SER A 243 60.18 53.60 -34.65
C SER A 243 60.54 52.19 -34.18
N ALA A 244 59.56 51.48 -33.62
CA ALA A 244 59.64 50.08 -33.17
C ALA A 244 60.28 49.79 -31.80
N VAL A 245 59.76 50.41 -30.73
CA VAL A 245 59.65 49.73 -29.41
C VAL A 245 58.22 49.88 -28.92
N ALA A 246 57.30 49.19 -29.59
CA ALA A 246 55.92 48.99 -29.16
C ALA A 246 55.33 47.76 -29.86
N SER A 247 55.97 46.60 -29.74
CA SER A 247 55.39 45.36 -30.25
C SER A 247 55.97 44.13 -29.55
N ALA A 248 55.72 44.01 -28.23
CA ALA A 248 55.90 42.74 -27.51
C ALA A 248 55.14 42.67 -26.16
N ALA A 249 54.24 43.60 -25.84
CA ALA A 249 53.53 43.64 -24.56
C ALA A 249 51.99 43.55 -24.70
N SER A 250 51.49 42.92 -25.77
CA SER A 250 50.03 42.75 -25.98
C SER A 250 49.70 41.40 -26.62
N ARG A 251 49.94 40.31 -25.90
CA ARG A 251 49.29 38.99 -26.13
C ARG A 251 49.17 38.20 -24.83
N PHE A 252 48.50 38.79 -23.84
CA PHE A 252 47.81 38.04 -22.80
C PHE A 252 46.38 38.56 -22.78
N LYS A 253 45.48 37.85 -23.48
CA LYS A 253 44.04 37.95 -23.24
C LYS A 253 43.67 36.73 -22.41
N GLU A 254 43.37 36.95 -21.14
CA GLU A 254 42.64 35.99 -20.32
C GLU A 254 41.31 35.65 -21.02
N PRO A 255 40.92 34.37 -21.13
CA PRO A 255 39.52 34.05 -21.37
C PRO A 255 38.78 34.03 -20.02
N ARG A 256 37.96 35.07 -19.80
CA ARG A 256 36.87 35.04 -18.82
C ARG A 256 35.90 33.92 -19.18
N VAL A 257 35.77 32.93 -18.31
CA VAL A 257 34.70 31.92 -18.36
C VAL A 257 33.41 32.62 -17.96
N ALA A 258 32.56 32.92 -18.94
CA ALA A 258 31.17 33.30 -18.69
C ALA A 258 30.33 32.04 -18.53
N ALA A 259 29.88 31.76 -17.31
CA ALA A 259 28.78 30.83 -17.09
C ALA A 259 27.50 31.46 -17.66
N ARG A 260 26.84 30.76 -18.59
CA ARG A 260 25.44 31.01 -18.96
C ARG A 260 24.65 29.73 -18.70
N LEU A 261 23.73 29.87 -17.77
CA LEU A 261 22.54 29.03 -17.60
C LEU A 261 21.52 29.34 -18.72
N ASP A 262 20.53 28.45 -18.81
CA ASP A 262 19.32 28.44 -19.66
C ASP A 262 19.47 27.68 -20.98
N SER A 263 18.50 26.88 -21.46
CA SER A 263 17.23 26.34 -20.96
C SER A 263 16.72 25.34 -22.02
N ALA A 264 15.67 24.59 -21.69
CA ALA A 264 15.03 23.53 -22.46
C ALA A 264 14.66 23.83 -23.95
N GLY A 265 14.43 22.75 -24.72
CA GLY A 265 13.48 22.80 -25.85
C GLY A 265 13.88 22.06 -27.14
N GLN A 266 13.49 20.79 -27.24
CA GLN A 266 12.68 20.23 -28.35
C GLN A 266 13.07 20.52 -29.82
N VAL A 267 13.49 19.49 -30.56
CA VAL A 267 13.07 19.28 -31.98
C VAL A 267 12.98 17.78 -32.29
N GLU A 268 11.84 17.42 -32.89
CA GLU A 268 11.44 16.13 -33.45
C GLU A 268 12.34 15.67 -34.62
N GLY A 269 12.34 14.37 -34.91
CA GLY A 269 13.01 13.85 -36.12
C GLY A 269 12.93 12.35 -36.30
N SER A 270 11.78 11.90 -36.81
CA SER A 270 11.43 10.56 -37.28
C SER A 270 12.54 9.74 -37.97
N SER A 271 12.56 8.43 -37.71
CA SER A 271 12.69 7.43 -38.77
C SER A 271 12.14 6.05 -38.36
N LYS A 272 11.18 5.60 -39.17
CA LYS A 272 10.60 4.25 -39.23
C LYS A 272 11.66 3.22 -39.58
N VAL A 273 11.73 2.10 -38.84
CA VAL A 273 11.95 0.75 -39.40
C VAL A 273 11.25 -0.28 -38.50
N LYS A 274 10.42 -1.13 -39.11
CA LYS A 274 9.95 -2.45 -38.65
C LYS A 274 10.02 -3.38 -39.89
N PRO A 275 9.98 -4.70 -39.75
CA PRO A 275 10.57 -5.56 -38.73
C PRO A 275 11.35 -6.74 -39.37
N GLY A 276 12.20 -7.41 -38.60
CA GLY A 276 12.83 -8.67 -39.01
C GLY A 276 12.78 -9.69 -37.87
N LEU A 277 11.91 -10.68 -38.01
CA LEU A 277 11.95 -11.97 -37.29
C LEU A 277 13.08 -12.84 -37.90
N PRO A 278 13.65 -13.76 -37.12
CA PRO A 278 13.26 -15.15 -37.32
C PRO A 278 12.98 -15.93 -36.02
N GLU A 279 12.31 -17.06 -36.23
CA GLU A 279 11.73 -17.98 -35.26
C GLU A 279 12.71 -18.92 -34.52
N ASP A 280 12.17 -19.45 -33.42
CA ASP A 280 12.23 -20.82 -32.91
C ASP A 280 13.47 -21.40 -32.21
N GLY A 281 13.22 -21.93 -31.01
CA GLY A 281 14.08 -22.89 -30.31
C GLY A 281 13.79 -23.01 -28.82
N ARG A 282 13.17 -24.13 -28.42
CA ARG A 282 12.57 -24.42 -27.11
C ARG A 282 13.56 -24.73 -25.97
N ASP A 283 13.01 -24.56 -24.76
CA ASP A 283 13.00 -25.49 -23.62
C ASP A 283 14.02 -25.41 -22.46
N ARG A 284 13.42 -25.26 -21.25
CA ARG A 284 13.79 -25.76 -19.91
C ARG A 284 15.02 -25.07 -19.24
N SER A 285 15.01 -24.63 -17.98
CA SER A 285 14.53 -25.31 -16.77
C SER A 285 14.48 -24.36 -15.56
N LYS A 286 13.49 -24.60 -14.70
CA LYS A 286 13.36 -24.35 -13.24
C LYS A 286 14.62 -23.90 -12.45
N THR A 287 14.45 -22.88 -11.60
CA THR A 287 14.82 -22.82 -10.16
C THR A 287 14.17 -21.54 -9.59
N SER A 288 13.08 -21.62 -8.82
CA SER A 288 13.06 -21.75 -7.35
C SER A 288 13.91 -20.71 -6.61
N GLY A 289 13.28 -19.62 -6.18
CA GLY A 289 13.85 -18.65 -5.25
C GLY A 289 12.76 -17.75 -4.66
N LYS A 290 11.99 -18.28 -3.70
CA LYS A 290 11.11 -17.47 -2.83
C LYS A 290 11.99 -16.52 -2.01
N VAL A 291 11.80 -15.21 -2.16
CA VAL A 291 12.22 -14.24 -1.16
C VAL A 291 10.98 -13.51 -0.69
N SER A 292 10.47 -13.95 0.47
CA SER A 292 9.43 -13.27 1.23
C SER A 292 10.07 -12.06 1.91
N SER A 293 9.61 -10.86 1.59
CA SER A 293 9.91 -9.66 2.35
C SER A 293 8.59 -9.06 2.82
N THR A 294 8.24 -9.37 4.07
CA THR A 294 7.17 -8.72 4.81
C THR A 294 7.63 -7.32 5.20
N VAL A 295 7.08 -6.29 4.56
CA VAL A 295 7.21 -4.90 5.04
C VAL A 295 6.00 -4.61 5.91
N ARG A 296 6.22 -4.48 7.23
CA ARG A 296 5.21 -3.95 8.16
C ARG A 296 5.30 -2.44 8.12
N PHE A 297 4.24 -1.77 7.67
CA PHE A 297 4.06 -0.35 7.87
C PHE A 297 3.45 -0.12 9.26
N LEU A 298 4.14 0.64 10.10
CA LEU A 298 3.57 1.24 11.31
C LEU A 298 2.82 2.51 10.90
N PRO A 299 1.61 2.77 11.41
CA PRO A 299 0.96 4.06 11.21
C PRO A 299 1.66 5.14 12.05
N SER A 300 2.14 6.19 11.39
CA SER A 300 2.54 7.43 12.03
C SER A 300 1.29 8.15 12.55
N SER A 301 1.31 8.46 13.84
CA SER A 301 0.35 9.32 14.51
C SER A 301 0.69 10.77 14.17
N ASP A 302 -0.13 11.43 13.35
CA ASP A 302 -0.12 12.88 13.25
C ASP A 302 -1.26 13.41 14.12
N SER A 303 -0.85 14.12 15.18
CA SER A 303 -1.67 15.06 15.92
C SER A 303 -1.49 16.42 15.23
N ASP A 304 -2.59 17.00 14.77
CA ASP A 304 -2.95 18.42 14.90
C ASP A 304 -4.41 18.61 14.48
#